data_AF-A0A699YBT2-F1
#
_entry.id   AF-A0A699YBT2-F1
#
_cell.length_a   1.000
_cell.length_b   1.000
_cell.length_c   1.000
_cell.angle_alpha   90.00
_cell.angle_beta   90.00
_cell.angle_gamma   90.00
#
_symmetry.space_group_name_H-M   'P 1'
#
loop_
_entity.id
_entity.type
_entity.pdbx_description
1 polymer ?
#
loop_
_entity_poly.entity_id
_entity_poly.type
_entity_poly.pdbx_seq_one_letter_code
_entity_poly.pdbx_strand_id
1 'polypeptide(L)' 'VYLARGKALGGSSCTNATLYHRGSPADYDSWGLEGWKARDLVDWFISAENYGNGPRLG' A
#
# COMPACT_ATOMS: atom_id res chain seq x y z
N VAL A 1 -4.40 -24.89 10.61
CA VAL A 1 -3.71 -24.12 9.56
C VAL A 1 -2.71 -23.20 10.25
N TYR A 2 -1.42 -23.30 9.93
CA TYR A 2 -0.41 -22.36 10.42
C TYR A 2 -0.20 -21.26 9.38
N LEU A 3 -0.23 -20.01 9.80
CA LEU A 3 -0.01 -18.83 8.96
C LEU A 3 1.21 -18.07 9.49
N ALA A 4 2.31 -18.11 8.75
CA ALA A 4 3.56 -17.46 9.15
C ALA A 4 3.42 -15.93 9.15
N ARG A 5 4.04 -15.26 10.13
CA ARG A 5 4.14 -13.80 10.25
C ARG A 5 5.54 -13.43 10.74
N GLY A 6 6.09 -12.32 10.24
CA GLY A 6 7.40 -11.84 10.69
C GLY A 6 7.34 -11.42 12.16
N LYS A 7 8.25 -11.96 12.99
CA LYS A 7 8.38 -11.64 14.42
C LYS A 7 9.79 -11.08 14.71
N ALA A 8 10.10 -9.95 14.08
CA ALA A 8 11.34 -9.20 14.24
C ALA A 8 11.06 -7.70 14.07
N LEU A 9 12.07 -6.84 14.30
CA LEU A 9 11.98 -5.42 13.93
C LEU A 9 11.73 -5.29 12.43
N GLY A 10 10.75 -4.46 12.03
CA GLY A 10 10.23 -4.40 10.65
C GLY A 10 9.09 -5.39 10.36
N GLY A 11 8.82 -6.36 11.23
CA GLY A 11 7.72 -7.31 11.05
C GLY A 11 7.88 -8.13 9.77
N SER A 12 6.79 -8.31 9.00
CA SER A 12 6.88 -9.06 7.74
C SER A 12 7.63 -8.30 6.62
N SER A 13 7.84 -6.98 6.72
CA SER A 13 8.52 -6.25 5.64
C SER A 13 10.00 -6.58 5.55
N CYS A 14 10.63 -7.05 6.64
CA CYS A 14 12.03 -7.47 6.62
C CYS A 14 12.25 -8.91 6.11
N THR A 15 11.18 -9.67 5.83
CA THR A 15 11.26 -11.07 5.36
C THR A 15 10.32 -11.41 4.20
N ASN A 16 9.56 -10.47 3.65
CA ASN A 16 8.62 -10.76 2.55
C ASN A 16 9.34 -10.92 1.20
N ALA A 17 8.59 -11.22 0.14
CA ALA A 17 9.12 -11.37 -1.23
C ALA A 17 9.41 -10.03 -1.94
N THR A 18 9.39 -8.90 -1.22
CA THR A 18 9.66 -7.55 -1.76
C THR A 18 8.75 -7.12 -2.93
N LEU A 19 7.60 -7.78 -3.09
CA LEU A 19 6.63 -7.44 -4.13
C LEU A 19 5.98 -6.10 -3.84
N TYR A 20 6.12 -5.15 -4.76
CA TYR A 20 5.36 -3.91 -4.74
C TYR A 20 4.04 -4.11 -5.50
N HIS A 21 2.91 -3.85 -4.83
CA HIS A 21 1.58 -3.97 -5.41
C HIS A 21 0.61 -3.02 -4.70
N ARG A 22 -0.34 -2.43 -5.45
CA ARG A 22 -1.45 -1.63 -4.92
C ARG A 22 -2.78 -2.26 -5.31
N GLY A 23 -3.81 -2.07 -4.47
CA GLY A 23 -5.19 -2.40 -4.85
C GLY A 23 -5.69 -1.54 -6.01
N SER A 24 -6.72 -2.04 -6.69
CA SER A 24 -7.49 -1.27 -7.68
C SER A 24 -8.36 -0.21 -7.00
N PRO A 25 -8.80 0.84 -7.71
CA PRO A 25 -9.70 1.84 -7.13
C PRO A 25 -10.97 1.26 -6.49
N ALA A 26 -11.54 0.22 -7.12
CA ALA A 26 -12.73 -0.47 -6.65
C ALA A 26 -12.53 -1.12 -5.27
N ASP A 27 -11.32 -1.57 -4.94
CA ASP A 27 -11.04 -2.19 -3.64
C ASP A 27 -11.25 -1.18 -2.50
N TYR A 28 -10.79 0.07 -2.68
CA TYR A 28 -10.96 1.14 -1.70
C TYR A 28 -12.38 1.71 -1.71
N ASP A 29 -12.94 1.95 -2.90
CA ASP A 29 -14.28 2.51 -3.06
C ASP A 29 -15.36 1.59 -2.46
N SER A 30 -15.13 0.27 -2.52
CA SER A 30 -16.04 -0.75 -1.94
C SER A 30 -16.14 -0.70 -0.41
N TRP A 31 -15.21 -0.03 0.27
CA TRP A 31 -15.27 0.11 1.73
C TRP A 31 -16.45 0.97 2.19
N GLY A 32 -17.00 1.84 1.33
CA GLY A 32 -18.16 2.66 1.66
C GLY A 32 -17.90 3.68 2.78
N LEU A 33 -16.63 4.04 2.99
CA LEU A 33 -16.19 4.96 4.04
C LEU A 33 -15.77 6.30 3.43
N GLU A 34 -16.28 7.39 3.98
CA GLU A 34 -15.88 8.74 3.58
C GLU A 34 -14.40 8.99 3.92
N GLY A 35 -13.66 9.63 3.00
CA GLY A 35 -12.22 9.87 3.14
C GLY A 35 -11.33 8.66 2.83
N TRP A 36 -11.93 7.51 2.50
CA TRP A 36 -11.23 6.28 2.15
C TRP A 36 -11.45 5.82 0.71
N LYS A 37 -12.07 6.66 -0.13
CA LYS A 37 -12.16 6.36 -1.57
C LYS A 37 -10.77 6.41 -2.18
N ALA A 38 -10.56 5.71 -3.29
CA ALA A 38 -9.25 5.65 -3.94
C ALA A 38 -8.67 7.04 -4.24
N ARG A 39 -9.54 7.97 -4.65
CA ARG A 39 -9.19 9.37 -4.93
C ARG A 39 -8.72 10.14 -3.69
N ASP A 40 -9.19 9.77 -2.50
CA ASP A 40 -8.87 10.45 -1.23
C ASP A 40 -7.53 9.92 -0.67
N LEU A 41 -7.09 8.74 -1.14
CA LEU A 41 -5.89 8.04 -0.65
C LEU A 41 -4.68 8.15 -1.58
N VAL A 42 -4.86 8.49 -2.86
CA VAL A 42 -3.78 8.44 -3.87
C VAL A 42 -2.56 9.29 -3.47
N ASP A 43 -2.78 10.48 -2.92
CA ASP A 43 -1.71 11.37 -2.50
C ASP A 43 -0.90 10.78 -1.33
N TRP A 44 -1.55 10.08 -0.41
CA TRP A 44 -0.88 9.35 0.66
C TRP A 44 -0.03 8.19 0.14
N PHE A 45 -0.51 7.46 -0.88
CA PHE A 45 0.26 6.40 -1.50
C PHE A 45 1.50 6.93 -2.23
N ILE A 46 1.38 8.08 -2.90
CA ILE A 46 2.52 8.77 -3.54
C ILE A 46 3.52 9.24 -2.48
N SER A 47 3.04 9.79 -1.36
CA SER A 47 3.91 10.21 -0.25
C SER A 47 4.68 9.04 0.39
N ALA A 48 4.12 7.84 0.39
CA ALA A 48 4.72 6.66 1.02
C ALA A 48 5.72 5.92 0.12
N GLU A 49 5.85 6.30 -1.15
CA GLU A 49 6.72 5.62 -2.10
C GLU A 49 7.88 6.48 -2.58
N ASN A 50 8.97 5.83 -2.95
CA ASN A 50 10.09 6.45 -3.65
C ASN A 50 10.33 5.69 -4.96
N TYR A 51 9.59 6.07 -5.99
CA TYR A 51 9.72 5.47 -7.31
C TYR A 51 10.93 6.06 -8.03
N GLY A 52 11.86 5.21 -8.50
CA GLY A 52 13.15 5.67 -9.04
C GLY A 52 13.08 6.57 -10.28
N ASN A 53 11.94 6.58 -10.98
CA ASN A 53 11.66 7.49 -12.10
C ASN A 53 10.84 8.73 -11.65
N GLY A 54 10.85 9.03 -10.35
CA GLY A 54 10.11 10.10 -9.70
C GLY A 54 8.62 9.78 -9.48
N PRO A 55 7.97 10.42 -8.50
CA PRO A 55 6.51 10.50 -8.49
C PRO A 55 6.08 11.34 -9.71
N ARG A 56 5.15 10.83 -10.53
CA ARG A 56 4.46 11.67 -11.52
C ARG A 56 3.41 12.53 -10.80
N LEU A 57 3.87 13.48 -10.03
CA LEU A 57 3.11 14.70 -9.81
C LEU A 57 3.34 15.56 -11.06
N GLY A 58 2.28 16.22 -11.54
CA GLY A 58 2.33 17.09 -12.72
C GLY A 58 3.41 18.17 -12.62
#